data_AF-A0A2V8TMK8-F1
#
_entry.id   AF-A0A2V8TMK8-F1
#
_cell.length_a   1.000
_cell.length_b   1.000
_cell.length_c   1.000
_cell.angle_alpha   90.00
_cell.angle_beta   90.00
_cell.angle_gamma   90.00
#
_symmetry.space_group_name_H-M   'P 1'
#
loop_
_entity.id
_entity.type
_entity.pdbx_description
1 polymer ?
#
loop_
_entity_poly.entity_id
_entity_poly.type
_entity_poly.pdbx_seq_one_letter_code
_entity_poly.pdbx_strand_id
1 'polypeptide(L)'
;MKYCLYTLLISALTLAQSTTSTYVTDLNGRRAEASSITASNGERTELSRSINGREVPLEQTEERILRQDANSKVTEKIVRKYDQTGRLTSTERVVTEEQGFADGGSIVKASTYVSDVNGQMHESERKTIESHKRGAVILADAIIQKPTINGTFETAEKRTSVTEPSDGGKHENETVYRRSQNGSFYEALRQTTDAQQKGDQTVENTAFYEPDVTGQLKLARQSVSTTSKRSDGTEVTEVNLFSRAVDGRLQDNESPQQIKEQQIIERRKRADGAVVEELSVRRPTMSDPKRLGELKQVSETVCRGKCSADH
;
A
#
# COMPACT_ATOMS: atom_id res chain seq x y z
N MET A 1 -1.55 -3.44 -3.19
CA MET A 1 -1.41 -2.47 -2.07
C MET A 1 -2.69 -1.66 -2.02
N LYS A 2 -3.62 -2.11 -1.18
CA LYS A 2 -4.99 -1.63 -1.08
C LYS A 2 -5.04 -0.45 -0.13
N TYR A 3 -5.86 0.56 -0.41
CA TYR A 3 -6.34 1.43 0.66
C TYR A 3 -7.23 0.56 1.54
N CYS A 4 -6.66 0.04 2.64
CA CYS A 4 -7.46 -0.46 3.73
C CYS A 4 -8.47 0.63 4.09
N LEU A 5 -9.76 0.30 3.97
CA LEU A 5 -10.75 0.84 4.89
C LEU A 5 -10.13 0.67 6.27
N TYR A 6 -9.81 1.77 6.94
CA TYR A 6 -9.32 1.75 8.32
C TYR A 6 -10.46 1.22 9.21
N THR A 7 -10.61 -0.10 9.33
CA THR A 7 -11.25 -0.67 10.52
C THR A 7 -10.27 -0.48 11.66
N LEU A 8 -10.49 0.61 12.40
CA LEU A 8 -9.75 0.96 13.59
C LEU A 8 -10.03 -0.09 14.67
N LEU A 9 -9.16 -1.10 14.73
CA LEU A 9 -9.15 -2.11 15.78
C LEU A 9 -8.88 -1.42 17.12
N ILE A 10 -9.80 -1.62 18.07
CA ILE A 10 -9.67 -1.22 19.46
C ILE A 10 -8.58 -2.10 20.08
N SER A 11 -7.35 -1.59 20.18
CA SER A 11 -6.30 -2.24 20.97
C SER A 11 -6.24 -1.60 22.36
N ALA A 12 -6.69 -2.36 23.36
CA ALA A 12 -6.33 -2.13 24.75
C ALA A 12 -4.79 -2.09 24.85
N LEU A 13 -4.25 -1.00 25.41
CA LEU A 13 -2.80 -0.82 25.60
C LEU A 13 -2.25 -1.92 26.52
N THR A 14 -1.71 -2.95 25.90
CA THR A 14 -0.68 -3.81 26.51
C THR A 14 0.62 -3.43 25.83
N LEU A 15 1.68 -3.13 26.59
CA LEU A 15 3.02 -2.82 26.09
C LEU A 15 3.43 -3.89 25.06
N ALA A 16 3.35 -3.53 23.78
CA ALA A 16 3.56 -4.43 22.66
C ALA A 16 4.74 -3.88 21.87
N GLN A 17 5.90 -4.51 22.07
CA GLN A 17 7.07 -4.21 21.25
C GLN A 17 7.24 -5.31 20.19
N SER A 18 7.60 -4.90 19.00
CA SER A 18 8.03 -5.80 17.94
C SER A 18 9.27 -5.26 17.24
N THR A 19 10.05 -6.19 16.71
CA THR A 19 11.21 -5.89 15.87
C THR A 19 11.08 -6.68 14.59
N THR A 20 11.14 -6.00 13.46
CA THR A 20 11.06 -6.61 12.13
C THR A 20 12.34 -6.31 11.38
N SER A 21 13.13 -7.34 11.06
CA SER A 21 14.34 -7.18 10.25
C SER A 21 14.09 -7.70 8.85
N THR A 22 14.45 -6.90 7.85
CA THR A 22 14.39 -7.27 6.44
C THR A 22 15.79 -7.61 5.95
N TYR A 23 15.93 -8.78 5.36
CA TYR A 23 17.17 -9.29 4.81
C TYR A 23 17.05 -9.43 3.30
N VAL A 24 18.11 -9.09 2.59
CA VAL A 24 18.24 -9.28 1.14
C VAL A 24 19.45 -10.17 0.85
N THR A 25 19.46 -10.78 -0.32
CA THR A 25 20.60 -11.56 -0.80
C THR A 25 21.57 -10.64 -1.54
N ASP A 26 22.83 -10.58 -1.09
CA ASP A 26 23.87 -9.79 -1.75
C ASP A 26 24.34 -10.44 -3.07
N LEU A 27 25.21 -9.75 -3.81
CA LEU A 27 25.75 -10.23 -5.08
C LEU A 27 26.56 -11.53 -4.97
N ASN A 28 26.99 -11.91 -3.75
CA ASN A 28 27.73 -13.13 -3.47
C ASN A 28 26.83 -14.25 -2.90
N GLY A 29 25.50 -14.05 -2.90
CA GLY A 29 24.54 -15.02 -2.38
C GLY A 29 24.44 -15.04 -0.86
N ARG A 30 25.03 -14.08 -0.15
CA ARG A 30 24.97 -14.00 1.32
C ARG A 30 23.80 -13.15 1.77
N ARG A 31 23.15 -13.58 2.84
CA ARG A 31 22.08 -12.84 3.51
C ARG A 31 22.66 -11.62 4.22
N ALA A 32 22.19 -10.44 3.88
CA ALA A 32 22.56 -9.17 4.50
C ALA A 32 21.30 -8.44 5.00
N GLU A 33 21.38 -7.85 6.20
CA GLU A 33 20.29 -7.05 6.74
C GLU A 33 20.23 -5.70 6.01
N ALA A 34 19.10 -5.43 5.36
CA ALA A 34 18.87 -4.20 4.61
C ALA A 34 18.27 -3.10 5.49
N SER A 35 17.28 -3.45 6.32
CA SER A 35 16.64 -2.54 7.26
C SER A 35 16.08 -3.28 8.47
N SER A 36 15.86 -2.54 9.54
CA SER A 36 15.14 -3.03 10.71
C SER A 36 14.07 -2.03 11.13
N ILE A 37 12.97 -2.50 11.68
CA ILE A 37 11.88 -1.69 12.19
C ILE A 37 11.65 -2.07 13.63
N THR A 38 11.69 -1.08 14.51
CA THR A 38 11.23 -1.21 15.89
C THR A 38 9.88 -0.51 16.01
N ALA A 39 8.90 -1.20 16.59
CA ALA A 39 7.58 -0.64 16.81
C ALA A 39 7.17 -0.84 18.28
N SER A 40 6.62 0.22 18.86
CA SER A 40 6.12 0.24 20.23
C SER A 40 5.04 1.29 20.38
N ASN A 41 3.83 0.90 20.80
CA ASN A 41 2.76 1.81 21.25
C ASN A 41 2.60 3.11 20.41
N GLY A 42 2.26 2.99 19.13
CA GLY A 42 2.03 4.14 18.25
C GLY A 42 3.32 4.78 17.70
N GLU A 43 4.48 4.37 18.18
CA GLU A 43 5.78 4.73 17.61
C GLU A 43 6.34 3.60 16.75
N ARG A 44 6.97 3.99 15.64
CA ARG A 44 7.67 3.10 14.72
C ARG A 44 8.93 3.80 14.24
N THR A 45 10.08 3.18 14.43
CA THR A 45 11.36 3.65 13.87
C THR A 45 11.87 2.63 12.87
N GLU A 46 12.07 3.06 11.63
CA GLU A 46 12.80 2.31 10.63
C GLU A 46 14.27 2.74 10.65
N LEU A 47 15.15 1.76 10.68
CA LEU A 47 16.59 1.88 10.75
C LEU A 47 17.21 1.27 9.50
N SER A 48 18.27 1.90 9.02
CA SER A 48 19.08 1.40 7.90
C SER A 48 20.56 1.52 8.23
N ARG A 49 21.40 0.77 7.52
CA ARG A 49 22.85 0.93 7.62
C ARG A 49 23.31 2.04 6.70
N SER A 50 23.97 3.05 7.27
CA SER A 50 24.67 4.09 6.50
C SER A 50 25.82 3.50 5.67
N ILE A 51 26.34 4.30 4.72
CA ILE A 51 27.52 3.96 3.91
C ILE A 51 28.76 3.62 4.75
N ASN A 52 28.83 4.10 5.99
CA ASN A 52 29.93 3.87 6.93
C ASN A 52 29.65 2.70 7.89
N GLY A 53 28.58 1.94 7.67
CA GLY A 53 28.19 0.76 8.46
C GLY A 53 27.50 1.07 9.79
N ARG A 54 27.32 2.34 10.16
CA ARG A 54 26.55 2.76 11.34
C ARG A 54 25.05 2.68 11.07
N GLU A 55 24.29 2.20 12.05
CA GLU A 55 22.82 2.24 12.02
C GLU A 55 22.30 3.67 12.22
N VAL A 56 21.42 4.11 11.31
CA VAL A 56 20.81 5.44 11.30
C VAL A 56 19.30 5.32 11.06
N PRO A 57 18.47 6.21 11.65
CA PRO A 57 17.06 6.24 11.34
C PRO A 57 16.86 6.62 9.87
N LEU A 58 15.90 5.98 9.22
CA LEU A 58 15.40 6.33 7.90
C LEU A 58 14.07 7.08 8.04
N GLU A 59 13.18 6.54 8.87
CA GLU A 59 11.87 7.12 9.14
C GLU A 59 11.46 6.87 10.59
N GLN A 60 10.84 7.86 11.22
CA GLN A 60 10.14 7.70 12.49
C GLN A 60 8.69 8.14 12.32
N THR A 61 7.78 7.24 12.66
CA THR A 61 6.34 7.52 12.71
C THR A 61 5.87 7.51 14.15
N GLU A 62 5.08 8.51 14.51
CA GLU A 62 4.39 8.63 15.79
C GLU A 62 2.90 8.86 15.50
N GLU A 63 2.03 8.05 16.09
CA GLU A 63 0.58 8.19 15.95
C GLU A 63 -0.07 8.33 17.32
N ARG A 64 -0.95 9.33 17.46
CA ARG A 64 -1.68 9.61 18.69
C ARG A 64 -3.12 10.02 18.43
N ILE A 65 -4.00 9.66 19.36
CA ILE A 65 -5.40 10.08 19.35
C ILE A 65 -5.49 11.44 20.04
N LEU A 66 -5.96 12.46 19.33
CA LEU A 66 -6.17 13.81 19.87
C LEU A 66 -7.54 13.94 20.55
N ARG A 67 -8.55 13.30 19.97
CA ARG A 67 -9.93 13.30 20.47
C ARG A 67 -10.65 12.04 20.04
N GLN A 68 -11.50 11.49 20.90
CA GLN A 68 -12.34 10.36 20.56
C GLN A 68 -13.68 10.48 21.28
N ASP A 69 -14.75 10.48 20.51
CA ASP A 69 -16.14 10.50 20.95
C ASP A 69 -16.85 9.24 20.42
N ALA A 70 -18.13 9.04 20.79
CA ALA A 70 -18.88 7.84 20.39
C ALA A 70 -18.92 7.59 18.87
N ASN A 71 -18.99 8.66 18.06
CA ASN A 71 -19.14 8.59 16.61
C ASN A 71 -18.05 9.38 15.85
N SER A 72 -17.02 9.87 16.54
CA SER A 72 -15.94 10.63 15.87
C SER A 72 -14.59 10.38 16.50
N LYS A 73 -13.54 10.46 15.69
CA LYS A 73 -12.16 10.30 16.13
C LYS A 73 -11.25 11.29 15.41
N VAL A 74 -10.37 11.94 16.15
CA VAL A 74 -9.29 12.76 15.61
C VAL A 74 -7.97 12.13 15.96
N THR A 75 -7.17 11.81 14.95
CA THR A 75 -5.85 11.20 15.08
C THR A 75 -4.80 12.12 14.44
N GLU A 76 -3.63 12.20 15.06
CA GLU A 76 -2.46 12.86 14.48
C GLU A 76 -1.37 11.83 14.24
N LYS A 77 -0.82 11.84 13.02
CA LYS A 77 0.34 11.05 12.62
C LYS A 77 1.48 12.00 12.26
N ILE A 78 2.64 11.84 12.89
CA ILE A 78 3.86 12.58 12.58
C ILE A 78 4.87 11.61 11.96
N VAL A 79 5.37 11.94 10.78
CA VAL A 79 6.40 11.17 10.06
C VAL A 79 7.64 12.03 9.91
N ARG A 80 8.75 11.60 10.50
CA ARG A 80 10.05 12.25 10.41
C ARG A 80 10.93 11.42 9.49
N LYS A 81 11.44 12.04 8.42
CA LYS A 81 12.32 11.38 7.44
C LYS A 81 13.74 11.88 7.62
N TYR A 82 14.69 10.98 7.46
CA TYR A 82 16.10 11.22 7.70
C TYR A 82 16.92 10.88 6.45
N ASP A 83 18.04 11.56 6.26
CA ASP A 83 19.00 11.22 5.21
C ASP A 83 19.89 10.04 5.63
N GLN A 84 20.77 9.61 4.71
CA GLN A 84 21.72 8.51 4.92
C GLN A 84 22.75 8.76 6.04
N THR A 85 22.84 9.99 6.56
CA THR A 85 23.70 10.35 7.70
C THR A 85 22.93 10.36 9.03
N GLY A 86 21.60 10.15 8.99
CA GLY A 86 20.72 10.22 10.14
C GLY A 86 20.28 11.65 10.50
N ARG A 87 20.46 12.63 9.61
CA ARG A 87 19.98 14.00 9.81
C ARG A 87 18.53 14.11 9.33
N LEU A 88 17.70 14.80 10.12
CA LEU A 88 16.30 15.06 9.77
C LEU A 88 16.22 15.90 8.48
N THR A 89 15.50 15.41 7.47
CA THR A 89 15.29 16.08 6.18
C THR A 89 13.92 16.70 6.06
N SER A 90 12.89 16.06 6.62
CA SER A 90 11.51 16.56 6.57
C SER A 90 10.67 15.98 7.68
N THR A 91 9.73 16.76 8.18
CA THR A 91 8.64 16.30 9.02
C THR A 91 7.33 16.48 8.26
N GLU A 92 6.53 15.42 8.22
CA GLU A 92 5.16 15.42 7.74
C GLU A 92 4.23 15.20 8.93
N ARG A 93 3.12 15.92 8.98
CA ARG A 93 2.11 15.79 10.02
C ARG A 93 0.75 15.67 9.36
N VAL A 94 0.04 14.59 9.64
CA VAL A 94 -1.31 14.35 9.12
C VAL A 94 -2.28 14.39 10.27
N VAL A 95 -3.26 15.29 10.20
CA VAL A 95 -4.40 15.31 11.13
C VAL A 95 -5.59 14.73 10.40
N THR A 96 -6.13 13.63 10.93
CA THR A 96 -7.27 12.90 10.37
C THR A 96 -8.45 12.98 11.32
N GLU A 97 -9.56 13.51 10.84
CA GLU A 97 -10.86 13.53 11.50
C GLU A 97 -11.77 12.53 10.81
N GLU A 98 -12.31 11.58 11.57
CA GLU A 98 -13.28 10.61 11.10
C GLU A 98 -14.59 10.81 11.87
N GLN A 99 -15.70 10.77 11.15
CA GLN A 99 -17.04 10.82 11.71
C GLN A 99 -17.92 9.76 11.04
N GLY A 100 -18.48 8.85 11.84
CA GLY A 100 -19.43 7.85 11.39
C GLY A 100 -20.82 8.43 11.18
N PHE A 101 -21.53 7.88 10.20
CA PHE A 101 -22.93 8.18 9.91
C PHE A 101 -23.85 7.08 10.42
N ALA A 102 -25.14 7.40 10.58
CA ALA A 102 -26.14 6.44 11.07
C ALA A 102 -26.45 5.31 10.05
N ASP A 103 -26.18 5.54 8.77
CA ASP A 103 -26.32 4.54 7.69
C ASP A 103 -25.15 3.54 7.64
N GLY A 104 -24.18 3.66 8.56
CA GLY A 104 -22.95 2.86 8.57
C GLY A 104 -21.88 3.35 7.58
N GLY A 105 -22.11 4.48 6.91
CA GLY A 105 -21.09 5.22 6.19
C GLY A 105 -20.22 6.08 7.12
N SER A 106 -19.32 6.87 6.54
CA SER A 106 -18.47 7.80 7.28
C SER A 106 -17.92 8.92 6.40
N ILE A 107 -17.53 10.02 7.02
CA ILE A 107 -16.69 11.05 6.42
C ILE A 107 -15.33 11.09 7.12
N VAL A 108 -14.28 11.10 6.31
CA VAL A 108 -12.88 11.23 6.74
C VAL A 108 -12.30 12.49 6.12
N LYS A 109 -11.81 13.41 6.94
CA LYS A 109 -11.09 14.61 6.53
C LYS A 109 -9.66 14.50 7.01
N ALA A 110 -8.69 14.58 6.11
CA ALA A 110 -7.28 14.60 6.45
C ALA A 110 -6.62 15.87 5.93
N SER A 111 -5.81 16.51 6.78
CA SER A 111 -4.96 17.65 6.42
C SER A 111 -3.50 17.28 6.62
N THR A 112 -2.71 17.35 5.55
CA THR A 112 -1.28 17.02 5.56
C THR A 112 -0.45 18.28 5.57
N TYR A 113 0.40 18.41 6.58
CA TYR A 113 1.36 19.50 6.74
C TYR A 113 2.77 18.98 6.49
N VAL A 114 3.60 19.76 5.81
CA VAL A 114 5.01 19.43 5.54
C VAL A 114 5.90 20.57 6.04
N SER A 115 7.02 20.21 6.66
CA SER A 115 8.03 21.17 7.11
C SER A 115 8.84 21.74 5.96
N ASP A 116 9.10 23.04 5.96
CA ASP A 116 10.15 23.63 5.13
C ASP A 116 11.56 23.38 5.72
N VAL A 117 12.59 23.96 5.07
CA VAL A 117 13.99 23.83 5.49
C VAL A 117 14.29 24.42 6.87
N ASN A 118 13.43 25.30 7.38
CA ASN A 118 13.55 25.92 8.71
C ASN A 118 12.69 25.17 9.76
N GLY A 119 11.98 24.11 9.36
CA GLY A 119 11.10 23.34 10.24
C GLY A 119 9.70 23.95 10.42
N GLN A 120 9.36 25.03 9.71
CA GLN A 120 8.01 25.59 9.76
C GLN A 120 7.06 24.73 8.93
N MET A 121 5.91 24.39 9.53
CA MET A 121 4.90 23.53 8.90
C MET A 121 3.92 24.34 8.07
N HIS A 122 3.67 23.90 6.84
CA HIS A 122 2.66 24.47 5.96
C HIS A 122 1.71 23.38 5.45
N GLU A 123 0.44 23.71 5.28
CA GLU A 123 -0.56 22.76 4.76
C GLU A 123 -0.31 22.49 3.28
N SER A 124 -0.15 21.22 2.92
CA SER A 124 0.25 20.76 1.59
C SER A 124 -0.83 19.96 0.86
N GLU A 125 -1.79 19.39 1.60
CA GLU A 125 -2.88 18.61 1.03
C GLU A 125 -4.10 18.58 1.96
N ARG A 126 -5.29 18.66 1.38
CA ARG A 126 -6.56 18.31 2.03
C ARG A 126 -7.17 17.14 1.31
N LYS A 127 -7.54 16.12 2.07
CA LYS A 127 -8.27 14.96 1.56
C LYS A 127 -9.60 14.84 2.28
N THR A 128 -10.68 14.72 1.54
CA THR A 128 -11.99 14.35 2.09
C THR A 128 -12.42 13.05 1.43
N ILE A 129 -12.79 12.05 2.21
CA ILE A 129 -13.40 10.82 1.76
C ILE A 129 -14.78 10.76 2.40
N GLU A 130 -15.82 10.61 1.61
CA GLU A 130 -17.17 10.36 2.09
C GLU A 130 -17.60 8.99 1.59
N SER A 131 -18.14 8.17 2.49
CA SER A 131 -18.61 6.84 2.18
C SER A 131 -20.04 6.64 2.66
N HIS A 132 -20.83 5.94 1.85
CA HIS A 132 -22.21 5.60 2.13
C HIS A 132 -22.47 4.13 1.87
N LYS A 133 -23.31 3.53 2.71
CA LYS A 133 -23.77 2.16 2.54
C LYS A 133 -25.19 2.16 1.97
N ARG A 134 -25.38 1.51 0.82
CA ARG A 134 -26.69 1.31 0.19
C ARG A 134 -26.98 -0.18 0.14
N GLY A 135 -27.66 -0.69 1.17
CA GLY A 135 -27.83 -2.13 1.36
C GLY A 135 -26.48 -2.80 1.60
N ALA A 136 -26.06 -3.68 0.69
CA ALA A 136 -24.76 -4.35 0.76
C ALA A 136 -23.66 -3.64 -0.07
N VAL A 137 -24.01 -2.65 -0.89
CA VAL A 137 -23.08 -1.89 -1.71
C VAL A 137 -22.48 -0.75 -0.89
N ILE A 138 -21.17 -0.54 -1.02
CA ILE A 138 -20.45 0.60 -0.44
C ILE A 138 -20.02 1.52 -1.57
N LEU A 139 -20.38 2.80 -1.44
CA LEU A 139 -19.95 3.87 -2.33
C LEU A 139 -18.99 4.77 -1.54
N ALA A 140 -17.86 5.14 -2.15
CA ALA A 140 -16.92 6.07 -1.54
C ALA A 140 -16.40 7.09 -2.56
N ASP A 141 -16.50 8.36 -2.24
CA ASP A 141 -15.99 9.47 -3.03
C ASP A 141 -14.84 10.15 -2.28
N ALA A 142 -13.70 10.31 -2.94
CA ALA A 142 -12.55 11.03 -2.39
C ALA A 142 -12.23 12.28 -3.22
N ILE A 143 -11.92 13.36 -2.54
CA ILE A 143 -11.45 14.62 -3.13
C ILE A 143 -10.10 14.94 -2.51
N ILE A 144 -9.09 15.15 -3.36
CA ILE A 144 -7.76 15.59 -2.95
C ILE A 144 -7.54 17.00 -3.49
N GLN A 145 -7.25 17.93 -2.58
CA GLN A 145 -6.97 19.32 -2.89
C GLN A 145 -5.53 19.65 -2.52
N LYS A 146 -4.88 20.46 -3.36
CA LYS A 146 -3.50 20.93 -3.14
C LYS A 146 -3.44 22.46 -3.25
N PRO A 147 -2.49 23.11 -2.55
CA PRO A 147 -2.32 24.54 -2.66
C PRO A 147 -1.85 24.91 -4.08
N THR A 148 -2.41 25.99 -4.60
CA THR A 148 -1.94 26.66 -5.82
C THR A 148 -0.74 27.54 -5.50
N ILE A 149 -0.13 28.11 -6.54
CA ILE A 149 0.94 29.12 -6.37
C ILE A 149 0.49 30.35 -5.55
N ASN A 150 -0.82 30.62 -5.50
CA ASN A 150 -1.40 31.73 -4.74
C ASN A 150 -1.82 31.33 -3.31
N GLY A 151 -1.54 30.09 -2.89
CA GLY A 151 -1.87 29.57 -1.55
C GLY A 151 -3.34 29.15 -1.36
N THR A 152 -4.20 29.30 -2.37
CA THR A 152 -5.56 28.75 -2.34
C THR A 152 -5.55 27.24 -2.62
N PHE A 153 -6.50 26.49 -2.07
CA PHE A 153 -6.61 25.05 -2.36
C PHE A 153 -7.53 24.80 -3.56
N GLU A 154 -7.05 24.01 -4.51
CA GLU A 154 -7.85 23.55 -5.65
C GLU A 154 -7.85 22.02 -5.71
N THR A 155 -8.96 21.45 -6.21
CA THR A 155 -9.05 19.99 -6.40
C THR A 155 -8.06 19.55 -7.47
N ALA A 156 -7.12 18.68 -7.08
CA ALA A 156 -6.13 18.09 -7.96
C ALA A 156 -6.57 16.71 -8.47
N GLU A 157 -7.27 15.95 -7.63
CA GLU A 157 -7.70 14.59 -7.94
C GLU A 157 -9.06 14.30 -7.29
N LYS A 158 -9.89 13.52 -7.98
CA LYS A 158 -11.10 12.91 -7.44
C LYS A 158 -10.99 11.40 -7.58
N ARG A 159 -11.55 10.65 -6.65
CA ARG A 159 -11.69 9.19 -6.78
C ARG A 159 -13.09 8.78 -6.44
N THR A 160 -13.60 7.76 -7.12
CA THR A 160 -14.89 7.16 -6.84
C THR A 160 -14.68 5.65 -6.75
N SER A 161 -15.13 5.02 -5.67
CA SER A 161 -15.08 3.57 -5.49
C SER A 161 -16.48 3.02 -5.25
N VAL A 162 -16.77 1.90 -5.92
CA VAL A 162 -17.97 1.10 -5.71
C VAL A 162 -17.53 -0.30 -5.34
N THR A 163 -17.95 -0.78 -4.17
CA THR A 163 -17.72 -2.16 -3.73
C THR A 163 -19.05 -2.88 -3.62
N GLU A 164 -19.17 -3.98 -4.34
CA GLU A 164 -20.34 -4.84 -4.40
C GLU A 164 -19.98 -6.24 -3.88
N PRO A 165 -20.83 -6.88 -3.06
CA PRO A 165 -20.63 -8.28 -2.74
C PRO A 165 -20.82 -9.14 -4.00
N SER A 166 -20.02 -10.18 -4.14
CA SER A 166 -20.20 -11.23 -5.14
C SER A 166 -20.38 -12.58 -4.46
N ASP A 167 -20.74 -13.62 -5.21
CA ASP A 167 -20.79 -14.98 -4.67
C ASP A 167 -19.42 -15.38 -4.10
N GLY A 168 -19.39 -15.69 -2.80
CA GLY A 168 -18.17 -16.02 -2.06
C GLY A 168 -17.08 -14.93 -2.05
N GLY A 169 -17.41 -13.64 -2.29
CA GLY A 169 -16.38 -12.62 -2.52
C GLY A 169 -16.87 -11.18 -2.69
N LYS A 170 -16.09 -10.39 -3.42
CA LYS A 170 -16.43 -8.99 -3.75
C LYS A 170 -15.97 -8.60 -5.17
N HIS A 171 -16.72 -7.69 -5.76
CA HIS A 171 -16.32 -6.89 -6.92
C HIS A 171 -16.10 -5.45 -6.46
N GLU A 172 -15.00 -4.82 -6.88
CA GLU A 172 -14.67 -3.45 -6.54
C GLU A 172 -14.20 -2.70 -7.79
N ASN A 173 -14.74 -1.51 -8.02
CA ASN A 173 -14.35 -0.64 -9.11
C ASN A 173 -13.97 0.74 -8.55
N GLU A 174 -12.70 1.11 -8.69
CA GLU A 174 -12.18 2.43 -8.32
C GLU A 174 -11.81 3.20 -9.59
N THR A 175 -12.27 4.45 -9.69
CA THR A 175 -11.93 5.36 -10.79
C THR A 175 -11.23 6.59 -10.23
N VAL A 176 -10.07 6.93 -10.78
CA VAL A 176 -9.29 8.11 -10.41
C VAL A 176 -9.37 9.13 -11.53
N TYR A 177 -9.81 10.33 -11.19
CA TYR A 177 -9.88 11.47 -12.08
C TYR A 177 -8.82 12.50 -11.73
N ARG A 178 -8.05 12.95 -12.73
CA ARG A 178 -7.05 14.00 -12.54
C ARG A 178 -7.46 15.26 -13.27
N ARG A 179 -7.11 16.40 -12.68
CA ARG A 179 -7.31 17.71 -13.30
C ARG A 179 -6.32 17.89 -14.45
N SER A 180 -6.81 18.22 -15.63
CA SER A 180 -5.99 18.57 -16.79
C SER A 180 -5.57 20.04 -16.76
N GLN A 181 -4.70 20.44 -17.69
CA GLN A 181 -4.25 21.84 -17.80
C GLN A 181 -5.38 22.84 -18.10
N ASN A 182 -6.47 22.40 -18.73
CA ASN A 182 -7.63 23.26 -19.01
C ASN A 182 -8.62 23.33 -17.83
N GLY A 183 -8.30 22.67 -16.71
CA GLY A 183 -9.11 22.65 -15.49
C GLY A 183 -10.21 21.57 -15.46
N SER A 184 -10.46 20.86 -16.56
CA SER A 184 -11.38 19.72 -16.60
C SER A 184 -10.79 18.49 -15.89
N PHE A 185 -11.66 17.57 -15.48
CA PHE A 185 -11.24 16.26 -14.98
C PHE A 185 -11.39 15.20 -16.08
N TYR A 186 -10.40 14.33 -16.19
CA TYR A 186 -10.46 13.15 -17.06
C TYR A 186 -10.13 11.90 -16.23
N GLU A 187 -10.65 10.75 -16.66
CA GLU A 187 -10.36 9.47 -16.05
C GLU A 187 -8.91 9.09 -16.33
N ALA A 188 -8.08 9.09 -15.29
CA ALA A 188 -6.65 8.83 -15.39
C ALA A 188 -6.29 7.37 -15.08
N LEU A 189 -7.13 6.68 -14.31
CA LEU A 189 -6.96 5.28 -13.96
C LEU A 189 -8.33 4.69 -13.61
N ARG A 190 -8.60 3.48 -14.08
CA ARG A 190 -9.65 2.61 -13.53
C ARG A 190 -9.02 1.34 -12.98
N GLN A 191 -9.41 0.95 -11.79
CA GLN A 191 -9.00 -0.30 -11.17
C GLN A 191 -10.24 -1.14 -10.91
N THR A 192 -10.24 -2.37 -11.40
CA THR A 192 -11.29 -3.35 -11.08
C THR A 192 -10.67 -4.51 -10.33
N THR A 193 -11.23 -4.87 -9.18
CA THR A 193 -10.78 -5.99 -8.36
C THR A 193 -11.91 -6.97 -8.16
N ASP A 194 -11.68 -8.22 -8.55
CA ASP A 194 -12.56 -9.35 -8.27
C ASP A 194 -11.85 -10.27 -7.27
N ALA A 195 -12.41 -10.43 -6.08
CA ALA A 195 -11.92 -11.37 -5.07
C ALA A 195 -12.96 -12.46 -4.85
N GLN A 196 -12.54 -13.72 -4.85
CA GLN A 196 -13.40 -14.88 -4.66
C GLN A 196 -12.74 -15.94 -3.81
N GLN A 197 -13.49 -16.54 -2.90
CA GLN A 197 -13.12 -17.77 -2.24
C GLN A 197 -13.40 -18.97 -3.16
N LYS A 198 -12.38 -19.78 -3.44
CA LYS A 198 -12.48 -21.03 -4.21
C LYS A 198 -11.96 -22.18 -3.36
N GLY A 199 -12.86 -22.83 -2.62
CA GLY A 199 -12.48 -23.84 -1.63
C GLY A 199 -11.61 -23.23 -0.53
N ASP A 200 -10.42 -23.80 -0.30
CA ASP A 200 -9.45 -23.34 0.70
C ASP A 200 -8.53 -22.22 0.19
N GLN A 201 -8.78 -21.71 -1.02
CA GLN A 201 -7.98 -20.65 -1.64
C GLN A 201 -8.79 -19.37 -1.81
N THR A 202 -8.12 -18.24 -1.65
CA THR A 202 -8.64 -16.93 -2.04
C THR A 202 -7.96 -16.50 -3.32
N VAL A 203 -8.73 -16.22 -4.37
CA VAL A 203 -8.22 -15.71 -5.64
C VAL A 203 -8.65 -14.26 -5.79
N GLU A 204 -7.70 -13.38 -6.05
CA GLU A 204 -7.93 -11.97 -6.34
C GLU A 204 -7.35 -11.61 -7.71
N ASN A 205 -8.18 -11.02 -8.57
CA ASN A 205 -7.78 -10.48 -9.85
C ASN A 205 -7.98 -8.97 -9.86
N THR A 206 -6.90 -8.21 -9.98
CA THR A 206 -6.93 -6.75 -10.10
C THR A 206 -6.46 -6.33 -11.48
N ALA A 207 -7.30 -5.61 -12.23
CA ALA A 207 -6.98 -5.03 -13.53
C ALA A 207 -6.89 -3.51 -13.43
N PHE A 208 -5.86 -2.94 -14.06
CA PHE A 208 -5.59 -1.51 -14.12
C PHE A 208 -5.74 -1.03 -15.56
N TYR A 209 -6.63 -0.08 -15.80
CA TYR A 209 -6.87 0.53 -17.09
C TYR A 209 -6.39 1.98 -17.07
N GLU A 210 -5.59 2.34 -18.06
CA GLU A 210 -5.05 3.69 -18.21
C GLU A 210 -5.42 4.24 -19.60
N PRO A 211 -5.59 5.56 -19.77
CA PRO A 211 -5.82 6.15 -21.08
C PRO A 211 -4.65 5.89 -22.04
N ASP A 212 -4.96 5.49 -23.27
CA ASP A 212 -3.99 5.48 -24.36
C ASP A 212 -3.80 6.88 -24.97
N VAL A 213 -3.04 6.96 -26.06
CA VAL A 213 -2.79 8.22 -26.79
C VAL A 213 -4.05 8.88 -27.34
N THR A 214 -5.17 8.15 -27.46
CA THR A 214 -6.48 8.66 -27.88
C THR A 214 -7.37 9.06 -26.71
N GLY A 215 -6.92 8.82 -25.48
CA GLY A 215 -7.68 9.05 -24.25
C GLY A 215 -8.64 7.92 -23.89
N GLN A 216 -8.69 6.83 -24.66
CA GLN A 216 -9.51 5.66 -24.33
C GLN A 216 -8.82 4.78 -23.31
N LEU A 217 -9.58 4.28 -22.32
CA LEU A 217 -9.04 3.35 -21.35
C LEU A 217 -8.68 2.00 -21.99
N LYS A 218 -7.46 1.56 -21.72
CA LYS A 218 -6.94 0.26 -22.15
C LYS A 218 -6.33 -0.47 -20.95
N LEU A 219 -6.50 -1.79 -20.90
CA LEU A 219 -5.89 -2.62 -19.86
C LEU A 219 -4.37 -2.48 -19.91
N ALA A 220 -3.80 -1.78 -18.95
CA ALA A 220 -2.37 -1.49 -18.86
C ALA A 220 -1.64 -2.61 -18.11
N ARG A 221 -2.19 -3.03 -16.97
CA ARG A 221 -1.60 -4.04 -16.08
C ARG A 221 -2.68 -4.91 -15.46
N GLN A 222 -2.32 -6.13 -15.08
CA GLN A 222 -3.18 -7.03 -14.34
C GLN A 222 -2.37 -7.78 -13.28
N SER A 223 -2.95 -8.02 -12.12
CA SER A 223 -2.37 -8.80 -11.03
C SER A 223 -3.34 -9.90 -10.64
N VAL A 224 -2.89 -11.15 -10.66
CA VAL A 224 -3.67 -12.29 -10.19
C VAL A 224 -2.95 -12.88 -8.98
N SER A 225 -3.58 -12.76 -7.82
CA SER A 225 -3.10 -13.31 -6.55
C SER A 225 -3.90 -14.55 -6.18
N THR A 226 -3.22 -15.62 -5.76
CA THR A 226 -3.85 -16.80 -5.16
C THR A 226 -3.21 -17.06 -3.81
N THR A 227 -4.00 -16.97 -2.77
CA THR A 227 -3.58 -17.21 -1.39
C THR A 227 -4.15 -18.55 -0.91
N SER A 228 -3.30 -19.37 -0.30
CA SER A 228 -3.69 -20.65 0.29
C SER A 228 -3.05 -20.83 1.65
N LYS A 229 -3.75 -21.53 2.55
CA LYS A 229 -3.23 -21.86 3.87
C LYS A 229 -2.99 -23.35 3.97
N ARG A 230 -1.74 -23.75 4.22
CA ARG A 230 -1.33 -25.13 4.45
C ARG A 230 -1.77 -25.58 5.85
N SER A 231 -1.86 -26.90 6.05
CA SER A 231 -2.27 -27.50 7.33
C SER A 231 -1.30 -27.24 8.48
N ASP A 232 -0.03 -26.94 8.18
CA ASP A 232 0.99 -26.51 9.15
C ASP A 232 0.83 -25.03 9.58
N GLY A 233 -0.16 -24.32 9.03
CA GLY A 233 -0.42 -22.90 9.28
C GLY A 233 0.38 -21.95 8.40
N THR A 234 1.26 -22.46 7.52
CA THR A 234 1.97 -21.65 6.52
C THR A 234 0.97 -21.08 5.51
N GLU A 235 1.04 -19.79 5.26
CA GLU A 235 0.28 -19.09 4.24
C GLU A 235 1.17 -18.86 3.02
N VAL A 236 0.66 -19.16 1.83
CA VAL A 236 1.37 -18.96 0.58
C VAL A 236 0.52 -18.12 -0.34
N THR A 237 1.08 -17.00 -0.78
CA THR A 237 0.47 -16.12 -1.78
C THR A 237 1.32 -16.12 -3.04
N GLU A 238 0.75 -16.63 -4.12
CA GLU A 238 1.31 -16.51 -5.46
C GLU A 238 0.70 -15.30 -6.17
N VAL A 239 1.54 -14.34 -6.58
CA VAL A 239 1.13 -13.16 -7.34
C VAL A 239 1.73 -13.21 -8.74
N ASN A 240 0.88 -13.27 -9.75
CA ASN A 240 1.26 -13.17 -11.15
C ASN A 240 0.97 -11.75 -11.65
N LEU A 241 2.03 -11.04 -12.03
CA LEU A 241 1.95 -9.68 -12.56
C LEU A 241 2.05 -9.72 -14.08
N PHE A 242 1.05 -9.15 -14.74
CA PHE A 242 0.96 -9.05 -16.19
C PHE A 242 1.06 -7.59 -16.63
N SER A 243 1.81 -7.36 -17.70
CA SER A 243 1.87 -6.07 -18.40
C SER A 243 1.99 -6.29 -19.91
N ARG A 244 1.71 -5.25 -20.70
CA ARG A 244 2.03 -5.24 -22.14
C ARG A 244 3.55 -5.16 -22.32
N ALA A 245 4.18 -4.15 -21.75
CA ALA A 245 5.63 -4.00 -21.81
C ALA A 245 6.32 -5.02 -20.89
N VAL A 246 7.06 -5.95 -21.48
CA VAL A 246 8.08 -6.76 -20.80
C VAL A 246 9.44 -6.14 -21.13
N ASP A 247 10.32 -6.03 -20.14
CA ASP A 247 11.58 -5.28 -20.27
C ASP A 247 12.39 -5.75 -21.50
N GLY A 248 12.85 -4.80 -22.31
CA GLY A 248 13.68 -5.07 -23.50
C GLY A 248 12.93 -5.33 -24.82
N ARG A 249 11.60 -5.12 -24.90
CA ARG A 249 10.84 -5.23 -26.15
C ARG A 249 9.96 -4.01 -26.43
N LEU A 250 10.02 -3.54 -27.68
CA LEU A 250 8.98 -2.68 -28.26
C LEU A 250 7.74 -3.56 -28.48
N GLN A 251 6.64 -3.26 -27.79
CA GLN A 251 5.34 -3.83 -28.08
C GLN A 251 4.40 -2.73 -28.57
N ASP A 252 3.54 -3.09 -29.52
CA ASP A 252 2.48 -2.22 -30.03
C ASP A 252 1.31 -2.14 -29.02
N ASN A 253 0.38 -1.21 -29.28
CA ASN A 253 -0.80 -1.02 -28.44
C ASN A 253 -1.80 -2.19 -28.50
N GLU A 254 -1.58 -3.20 -29.35
CA GLU A 254 -2.48 -4.34 -29.54
C GLU A 254 -1.93 -5.65 -28.95
N SER A 255 -0.68 -5.65 -28.49
CA SER A 255 -0.04 -6.82 -27.93
C SER A 255 -0.77 -7.31 -26.66
N PRO A 256 -1.01 -8.63 -26.53
CA PRO A 256 -1.66 -9.18 -25.36
C PRO A 256 -0.79 -9.04 -24.11
N GLN A 257 -1.44 -9.00 -22.94
CA GLN A 257 -0.77 -9.03 -21.65
C GLN A 257 0.09 -10.29 -21.51
N GLN A 258 1.33 -10.12 -21.07
CA GLN A 258 2.25 -11.22 -20.78
C GLN A 258 2.70 -11.13 -19.33
N ILE A 259 3.03 -12.28 -18.74
CA ILE A 259 3.57 -12.30 -17.38
C ILE A 259 4.91 -11.57 -17.37
N LYS A 260 5.04 -10.56 -16.51
CA LYS A 260 6.28 -9.81 -16.29
C LYS A 260 7.05 -10.36 -15.10
N GLU A 261 6.33 -10.80 -14.08
CA GLU A 261 6.92 -11.32 -12.85
C GLU A 261 5.92 -12.24 -12.16
N GLN A 262 6.42 -13.35 -11.62
CA GLN A 262 5.71 -14.09 -10.59
C GLN A 262 6.42 -13.89 -9.26
N GLN A 263 5.64 -13.58 -8.23
CA GLN A 263 6.07 -13.48 -6.84
C GLN A 263 5.45 -14.63 -6.05
N ILE A 264 6.25 -15.27 -5.19
CA ILE A 264 5.81 -16.24 -4.21
C ILE A 264 6.15 -15.67 -2.84
N ILE A 265 5.11 -15.41 -2.05
CA ILE A 265 5.22 -14.91 -0.68
C ILE A 265 4.84 -16.07 0.24
N GLU A 266 5.81 -16.62 0.96
CA GLU A 266 5.55 -17.64 1.97
C GLU A 266 5.66 -17.04 3.36
N ARG A 267 4.60 -17.16 4.15
CA ARG A 267 4.53 -16.65 5.51
C ARG A 267 4.29 -17.77 6.50
N ARG A 268 5.16 -17.89 7.50
CA ARG A 268 5.12 -18.96 8.50
C ARG A 268 5.52 -18.49 9.89
N LYS A 269 4.94 -19.12 10.91
CA LYS A 269 5.34 -18.93 12.31
C LYS A 269 6.37 -19.99 12.70
N ARG A 270 7.53 -19.57 13.19
CA ARG A 270 8.58 -20.46 13.71
C ARG A 270 8.26 -20.90 15.13
N ALA A 271 8.93 -21.96 15.59
CA ALA A 271 8.77 -22.52 16.93
C ALA A 271 9.15 -21.54 18.06
N ASP A 272 10.07 -20.60 17.79
CA ASP A 272 10.45 -19.51 18.69
C ASP A 272 9.41 -18.37 18.75
N GLY A 273 8.30 -18.50 18.02
CA GLY A 273 7.23 -17.52 17.94
C GLY A 273 7.46 -16.42 16.90
N ALA A 274 8.62 -16.37 16.24
CA ALA A 274 8.89 -15.40 15.19
C ALA A 274 8.00 -15.67 13.96
N VAL A 275 7.57 -14.59 13.30
CA VAL A 275 6.87 -14.67 12.00
C VAL A 275 7.88 -14.35 10.91
N VAL A 276 7.94 -15.22 9.91
CA VAL A 276 8.88 -15.11 8.79
C VAL A 276 8.08 -15.03 7.52
N GLU A 277 8.42 -14.05 6.70
CA GLU A 277 7.88 -13.88 5.35
C GLU A 277 9.03 -13.92 4.36
N GLU A 278 8.96 -14.83 3.40
CA GLU A 278 9.95 -14.98 2.33
C GLU A 278 9.32 -14.55 1.02
N LEU A 279 9.95 -13.59 0.34
CA LEU A 279 9.58 -13.18 -1.00
C LEU A 279 10.58 -13.77 -2.00
N SER A 280 10.06 -14.60 -2.88
CA SER A 280 10.80 -15.11 -4.03
C SER A 280 10.16 -14.64 -5.32
N VAL A 281 10.99 -14.30 -6.30
CA VAL A 281 10.52 -13.85 -7.61
C VAL A 281 11.15 -14.65 -8.73
N ARG A 282 10.39 -14.83 -9.81
CA ARG A 282 10.91 -15.27 -11.10
C ARG A 282 10.35 -14.38 -12.20
N ARG A 283 11.20 -14.07 -13.16
CA ARG A 283 10.87 -13.22 -14.31
C ARG A 283 11.11 -14.02 -15.60
N PRO A 284 10.45 -13.66 -16.70
CA PRO A 284 10.80 -14.20 -18.00
C PRO A 284 12.27 -13.96 -18.32
N THR A 285 12.87 -14.88 -19.06
CA THR A 285 14.26 -14.71 -19.51
C THR A 285 14.32 -13.78 -20.71
N MET A 286 15.43 -13.05 -20.88
CA MET A 286 15.63 -12.22 -22.09
C MET A 286 15.63 -13.07 -23.38
N SER A 287 16.14 -14.30 -23.32
CA SER A 287 16.21 -15.25 -24.43
C SER A 287 14.86 -15.88 -24.78
N ASP A 288 14.02 -16.15 -23.79
CA ASP A 288 12.67 -16.68 -23.94
C ASP A 288 11.70 -15.98 -22.97
N PRO A 289 11.03 -14.90 -23.42
CA PRO A 289 10.09 -14.15 -22.59
C PRO A 289 8.76 -14.86 -22.33
N LYS A 290 8.52 -16.04 -22.92
CA LYS A 290 7.34 -16.86 -22.60
C LYS A 290 7.61 -17.84 -21.47
N ARG A 291 8.87 -17.99 -21.06
CA ARG A 291 9.29 -18.92 -20.02
C ARG A 291 9.84 -18.16 -18.83
N LEU A 292 9.24 -18.39 -17.66
CA LEU A 292 9.79 -17.92 -16.39
C LEU A 292 11.11 -18.62 -16.10
N GLY A 293 12.11 -17.84 -15.68
CA GLY A 293 13.38 -18.35 -15.21
C GLY A 293 13.27 -19.00 -13.83
N GLU A 294 14.44 -19.20 -13.21
CA GLU A 294 14.52 -19.75 -11.86
C GLU A 294 13.90 -18.82 -10.82
N LEU A 295 13.27 -19.45 -9.82
CA LEU A 295 12.77 -18.76 -8.64
C LEU A 295 13.96 -18.35 -7.77
N LYS A 296 14.03 -17.06 -7.43
CA LYS A 296 15.10 -16.50 -6.60
C LYS A 296 14.49 -15.78 -5.42
N GLN A 297 14.94 -16.15 -4.21
CA GLN A 297 14.61 -15.40 -3.01
C GLN A 297 15.27 -14.02 -3.07
N VAL A 298 14.46 -12.97 -2.99
CA VAL A 298 14.93 -11.57 -3.04
C VAL A 298 14.89 -10.91 -1.68
N SER A 299 13.99 -11.35 -0.80
CA SER A 299 13.98 -10.88 0.58
C SER A 299 13.41 -11.90 1.57
N GLU A 300 13.81 -11.76 2.83
CA GLU A 300 13.21 -12.41 3.98
C GLU A 300 12.95 -11.35 5.05
N THR A 301 11.72 -11.29 5.55
CA THR A 301 11.33 -10.43 6.65
C THR A 301 11.10 -11.29 7.88
N VAL A 302 11.79 -10.98 8.99
CA VAL A 302 11.66 -11.71 10.26
C VAL A 302 11.12 -10.74 11.31
N CYS A 303 9.90 -10.98 11.74
CA CYS A 303 9.29 -10.26 12.84
C CYS A 303 9.38 -11.07 14.14
N ARG A 304 9.80 -10.41 15.22
CA ARG A 304 9.85 -10.94 16.60
C ARG A 304 9.05 -10.05 17.55
N GLY A 305 8.54 -10.65 18.63
CA GLY A 305 7.67 -9.97 19.59
C GLY A 305 6.20 -10.05 19.20
N LYS A 306 5.42 -8.99 19.44
CA LYS A 306 4.01 -8.95 19.04
C LYS A 306 3.88 -8.55 17.57
N CYS A 307 4.08 -9.52 16.69
CA CYS A 307 3.83 -9.37 15.26
C CYS A 307 2.32 -9.49 15.02
N SER A 308 1.67 -8.40 14.63
CA SER A 308 0.27 -8.48 14.19
C SER A 308 0.18 -9.40 12.98
N ALA A 309 -0.89 -10.19 12.92
CA ALA A 309 -1.13 -11.08 11.79
C ALA A 309 -1.47 -10.31 10.50
N ASP A 310 -1.69 -9.01 10.56
CA ASP A 310 -2.16 -8.22 9.43
C ASP A 310 -1.16 -7.11 9.07
N HIS A 311 -0.67 -7.18 7.84
CA HIS A 311 -0.11 -6.06 7.09
C HIS A 311 -1.19 -5.52 6.14
#